data_AF-A0A3C1SAD9-F1
#
_entry.id   AF-A0A3C1SAD9-F1
#
_cell.length_a   1.000
_cell.length_b   1.000
_cell.length_c   1.000
_cell.angle_alpha   90.00
_cell.angle_beta   90.00
_cell.angle_gamma   90.00
#
_symmetry.space_group_name_H-M   'P 1'
#
loop_
_entity.id
_entity.type
_entity.pdbx_description
1 polymer ?
#
loop_
_entity_poly.entity_id
_entity_poly.type
_entity_poly.pdbx_seq_one_letter_code
_entity_poly.pdbx_strand_id
1 'polypeptide(L)' 'MKKILIALIIIGIAWGAVRFFSSSSSYSITNSKPSGENIICFGDSLTYGTGASSGMDYPTQLSKMIGKPIINA' A
#
# COMPACT_ATOMS: atom_id res chain seq x y z
N MET A 1 -15.43 37.40 -5.48
CA MET A 1 -16.50 36.41 -5.72
C MET A 1 -16.14 35.39 -6.82
N LYS A 2 -15.86 35.81 -8.07
CA LYS A 2 -15.48 34.87 -9.15
C LYS A 2 -14.26 33.97 -8.85
N LYS A 3 -13.21 34.49 -8.21
CA LYS A 3 -12.02 33.70 -7.83
C LYS A 3 -12.33 32.59 -6.81
N ILE A 4 -13.24 32.87 -5.87
CA ILE A 4 -13.71 31.90 -4.87
C ILE A 4 -14.53 30.80 -5.56
N LEU A 5 -15.40 31.18 -6.49
CA LEU A 5 -16.18 30.22 -7.28
C LEU A 5 -15.29 29.28 -8.10
N ILE A 6 -14.24 29.82 -8.74
CA ILE A 6 -13.27 29.01 -9.50
C ILE A 6 -12.52 28.05 -8.59
N ALA A 7 -12.07 28.50 -7.40
CA ALA A 7 -11.38 27.64 -6.45
C ALA A 7 -12.26 26.47 -5.97
N LEU A 8 -13.55 26.73 -5.71
CA LEU A 8 -14.49 25.68 -5.31
C LEU A 8 -14.73 24.64 -6.42
N ILE A 9 -14.79 25.08 -7.67
CA ILE A 9 -14.92 24.17 -8.83
C ILE A 9 -13.67 23.28 -8.94
N ILE A 10 -12.46 23.85 -8.81
CA ILE A 10 -11.21 23.08 -8.87
C ILE A 10 -11.15 22.04 -7.74
N ILE A 11 -11.53 22.41 -6.52
CA ILE A 11 -11.59 21.49 -5.38
C ILE A 11 -12.61 20.37 -5.63
N GLY A 12 -13.79 20.71 -6.15
CA GLY A 12 -14.82 19.73 -6.50
C GLY A 12 -14.35 18.74 -7.58
N ILE A 13 -13.68 19.24 -8.62
CA ILE A 13 -13.10 18.40 -9.68
C ILE A 13 -11.98 17.50 -9.12
N ALA A 14 -11.08 18.05 -8.31
CA ALA A 14 -10.00 17.28 -7.70
C ALA A 14 -10.55 16.17 -6.79
N TRP A 15 -11.55 16.48 -5.98
CA TRP A 15 -12.22 15.50 -5.12
C TRP A 15 -12.94 14.42 -5.93
N GLY A 16 -13.68 14.82 -6.97
CA GLY A 16 -14.35 13.90 -7.89
C GLY A 16 -13.37 12.98 -8.61
N ALA A 17 -12.24 13.51 -9.08
CA ALA A 17 -11.19 12.74 -9.72
C ALA A 17 -10.58 11.70 -8.77
N VAL A 18 -10.24 12.10 -7.53
CA VAL A 18 -9.72 11.16 -6.52
C VAL A 18 -10.72 10.02 -6.30
N ARG A 19 -12.00 10.32 -6.14
CA ARG A 19 -13.04 9.29 -5.95
C ARG A 19 -13.22 8.38 -7.17
N PHE A 20 -13.13 8.92 -8.38
CA PHE A 20 -13.30 8.16 -9.62
C PHE A 20 -12.11 7.22 -9.88
N PHE A 21 -10.89 7.69 -9.67
CA PHE A 21 -9.68 6.89 -9.87
C PHE A 21 -9.37 5.95 -8.70
N SER A 22 -9.96 6.16 -7.53
CA SER A 22 -9.83 5.23 -6.37
C SER A 22 -10.75 4.01 -6.48
N SER A 23 -11.07 3.56 -7.70
CA SER A 23 -11.85 2.35 -7.92
C SER A 23 -11.07 1.15 -7.40
N SER A 24 -11.39 0.72 -6.18
CA SER A 24 -10.82 -0.48 -5.58
C SER A 24 -11.25 -1.68 -6.42
N SER A 25 -10.32 -2.21 -7.21
CA SER A 25 -10.51 -3.49 -7.88
C SER A 25 -10.79 -4.55 -6.81
N SER A 26 -12.05 -4.98 -6.70
CA SER A 26 -12.43 -6.08 -5.82
C SER A 26 -11.93 -7.38 -6.46
N TYR A 27 -10.71 -7.79 -6.10
CA TYR A 27 -10.20 -9.11 -6.46
C TYR A 27 -10.60 -10.11 -5.37
N SER A 28 -11.02 -11.31 -5.79
CA SER A 28 -11.29 -12.38 -4.83
C SER A 28 -9.97 -12.80 -4.19
N ILE A 29 -9.86 -12.63 -2.86
CA ILE A 29 -8.70 -13.07 -2.10
C ILE A 29 -8.76 -14.60 -2.01
N THR A 30 -7.87 -15.28 -2.73
CA THR A 30 -7.62 -16.69 -2.51
C THR A 30 -6.76 -16.88 -1.26
N ASN A 31 -6.93 -18.01 -0.57
CA ASN A 31 -6.07 -18.41 0.55
C ASN A 31 -6.03 -17.42 1.74
N SER A 32 -7.16 -16.79 2.08
CA SER A 32 -7.27 -15.81 3.17
C SER A 32 -6.92 -16.37 4.57
N LYS A 33 -6.91 -17.69 4.72
CA LYS A 33 -6.44 -18.41 5.92
C LYS A 33 -5.37 -19.40 5.49
N PRO A 34 -4.12 -18.95 5.26
CA PRO A 34 -3.05 -19.84 4.85
C PRO A 34 -2.76 -20.85 5.97
N SER A 35 -2.51 -22.10 5.60
CA SER A 35 -2.18 -23.19 6.53
C SER A 35 -0.67 -23.32 6.82
N GLY A 36 0.17 -22.51 6.18
CA GLY A 36 1.63 -22.53 6.35
C GLY A 36 2.10 -21.82 7.63
N GLU A 37 3.31 -22.15 8.07
CA GLU A 37 3.92 -21.60 9.29
C GLU A 37 4.75 -20.33 9.03
N ASN A 38 5.39 -20.25 7.86
CA ASN A 38 6.32 -19.18 7.50
C ASN A 38 5.68 -18.16 6.56
N ILE A 39 6.01 -16.88 6.77
CA ILE A 39 5.69 -15.79 5.84
C ILE A 39 6.97 -15.45 5.08
N ILE A 40 6.93 -15.65 3.76
CA ILE A 40 8.08 -15.40 2.87
C ILE A 40 7.68 -14.30 1.89
N CYS A 41 8.47 -13.23 1.85
CA CYS A 41 8.33 -12.13 0.91
C CYS A 41 9.28 -12.35 -0.26
N PHE A 42 8.74 -12.82 -1.39
CA PHE A 42 9.46 -12.85 -2.67
C PHE A 42 9.23 -11.55 -3.43
N GLY A 43 10.23 -11.09 -4.17
CA GLY A 43 10.04 -9.95 -5.08
C GLY A 43 11.33 -9.44 -5.70
N ASP A 44 11.38 -8.14 -5.90
CA ASP A 44 12.50 -7.44 -6.55
C ASP A 44 13.24 -6.52 -5.55
N SER A 45 13.91 -5.52 -6.10
CA SER A 45 14.63 -4.47 -5.36
C SER A 45 13.83 -3.80 -4.22
N LEU A 46 12.49 -3.69 -4.35
CA LEU A 46 11.63 -3.11 -3.32
C LEU A 46 11.46 -4.06 -2.13
N THR A 47 11.26 -5.35 -2.40
CA THR A 47 11.24 -6.39 -1.36
C THR A 47 12.60 -6.52 -0.70
N TYR A 48 13.68 -6.47 -1.48
CA TYR A 48 15.05 -6.44 -0.97
C TYR A 48 15.32 -5.26 -0.01
N GLY A 49 14.62 -4.13 -0.18
CA GLY A 49 14.81 -2.93 0.64
C GLY A 49 15.81 -1.93 0.07
N THR A 50 15.94 -1.85 -1.26
CA THR A 50 16.85 -0.91 -1.93
C THR A 50 16.49 0.53 -1.55
N GLY A 51 17.46 1.27 -1.01
CA GLY A 51 17.27 2.64 -0.54
C GLY A 51 16.67 2.77 0.86
N ALA A 52 16.28 1.66 1.50
CA ALA A 52 15.86 1.67 2.90
C ALA A 52 17.08 1.67 3.83
N SER A 53 16.98 2.40 4.95
CA SER A 53 17.93 2.22 6.06
C SER A 53 17.77 0.83 6.68
N SER A 54 18.78 0.38 7.43
CA SER A 54 18.75 -0.95 8.06
C SER A 54 17.46 -1.17 8.87
N GLY A 55 16.74 -2.25 8.54
CA GLY A 55 15.48 -2.62 9.18
C GLY A 55 14.28 -1.71 8.86
N MET A 56 14.39 -0.86 7.83
CA MET A 56 13.31 -0.02 7.30
C MET A 56 12.75 -0.54 5.97
N ASP A 57 13.23 -1.69 5.48
CA ASP A 57 12.57 -2.43 4.41
C ASP A 57 11.17 -2.88 4.86
N TYR A 58 10.25 -3.00 3.91
CA TYR A 58 8.86 -3.32 4.25
C TYR A 58 8.71 -4.71 4.90
N PRO A 59 9.45 -5.78 4.53
CA PRO A 59 9.34 -7.06 5.22
C PRO A 59 9.68 -6.95 6.71
N THR A 60 10.74 -6.21 7.06
CA THR A 60 11.09 -5.96 8.47
C THR A 60 10.02 -5.15 9.19
N GLN A 61 9.45 -4.12 8.56
CA GLN A 61 8.38 -3.33 9.17
C GLN A 61 7.09 -4.15 9.34
N LEU A 62 6.74 -4.97 8.36
CA LEU A 62 5.57 -5.84 8.41
C LEU A 62 5.71 -6.86 9.55
N SER A 63 6.89 -7.45 9.72
CA SER A 63 7.20 -8.37 10.84
C SER A 63 6.91 -7.73 12.19
N LYS A 64 7.35 -6.47 12.39
CA LYS A 64 7.08 -5.68 13.60
C LYS A 64 5.59 -5.39 13.78
N MET A 65 4.88 -5.07 12.70
CA MET A 65 3.46 -4.73 12.73
C MET A 65 2.57 -5.92 13.11
N ILE A 66 2.88 -7.12 12.62
CA ILE A 66 2.05 -8.31 12.85
C ILE A 66 2.58 -9.21 13.97
N GLY A 67 3.78 -8.93 14.51
CA GLY A 67 4.41 -9.71 15.57
C GLY A 67 4.79 -11.13 15.16
N LYS A 68 5.05 -11.37 13.86
CA LYS A 68 5.41 -12.69 13.33
C LYS A 68 6.70 -12.60 12.50
N PRO A 69 7.54 -13.65 12.52
CA PRO A 69 8.71 -13.72 11.65
C PRO A 69 8.33 -13.59 10.17
N ILE A 70 9.11 -12.81 9.42
CA ILE A 70 9.00 -12.69 7.97
C ILE A 70 10.38 -12.90 7.37
N ILE A 71 10.43 -13.74 6.34
CA ILE A 71 11.64 -14.08 5.60
C ILE A 71 11.64 -13.23 4.32
N ASN A 72 12.65 -12.38 4.17
CA ASN A 72 12.92 -11.66 2.93
C ASN A 72 13.85 -12.52 2.06
N ALA A 73 13.36 -13.01 0.91
CA ALA A 73 14.01 -14.04 0.10
C ALA A 73 14.31 -13.58 -1.33
#